data_AF-A0A932YQY2-F1
#
_entry.id   AF-A0A932YQY2-F1
#
_cell.length_a   1.000
_cell.length_b   1.000
_cell.length_c   1.000
_cell.angle_alpha   90.00
_cell.angle_beta   90.00
_cell.angle_gamma   90.00
#
_symmetry.space_group_name_H-M   'P 1'
#
loop_
_entity.id
_entity.type
_entity.pdbx_description
1 polymer ?
#
loop_
_entity_poly.entity_id
_entity_poly.type
_entity_poly.pdbx_seq_one_letter_code
_entity_poly.pdbx_strand_id
1 'polypeptide(L)' 'MTVAQLLKKKSIQKVGGTPMVMVPLPVWYELEELIEDWEMAHSETLQKRIAASKKSKRLYSAAEVKKILGL' A
#
# COMPACT_ATOMS: atom_id res chain seq x y z
N MET A 1 -0.75 -13.60 -9.60
CA MET A 1 0.51 -13.53 -10.37
C MET A 1 1.54 -12.81 -9.52
N THR A 2 2.82 -13.18 -9.58
CA THR A 2 3.86 -12.50 -8.78
C THR A 2 4.43 -11.30 -9.54
N VAL A 3 4.90 -10.27 -8.81
CA VAL A 3 5.52 -9.05 -9.37
C VAL A 3 6.67 -9.41 -10.33
N ALA A 4 7.42 -10.47 -10.04
CA ALA A 4 8.48 -10.99 -10.90
C ALA A 4 8.00 -11.43 -12.30
N GLN A 5 6.78 -11.96 -12.42
CA GLN A 5 6.20 -12.37 -13.70
C GLN A 5 5.70 -11.17 -14.53
N LEU A 6 5.21 -10.12 -13.87
CA LEU A 6 4.83 -8.85 -14.52
C LEU A 6 6.05 -8.14 -15.11
N LEU A 7 7.17 -8.14 -14.38
CA LEU A 7 8.43 -7.52 -14.84
C LEU A 7 9.09 -8.30 -15.98
N LYS A 8 9.02 -9.64 -15.99
CA LYS A 8 9.63 -10.48 -17.05
C LYS A 8 9.02 -10.26 -18.44
N LYS A 9 7.77 -9.80 -18.51
CA LYS A 9 7.05 -9.50 -19.77
C LYS A 9 7.33 -8.10 -20.32
N LYS A 10 7.91 -7.22 -19.50
CA LYS A 10 8.12 -5.80 -19.84
C LYS A 10 9.54 -5.61 -20.35
N SER A 11 9.68 -5.28 -21.62
CA SER A 11 10.97 -4.92 -22.23
C SER A 11 11.60 -3.76 -21.46
N ILE A 12 12.80 -3.95 -20.93
CA ILE A 12 13.61 -2.86 -20.36
C ILE A 12 13.87 -1.86 -21.48
N GLN A 13 13.39 -0.63 -21.32
CA GLN A 13 13.60 0.45 -22.28
C GLN A 13 14.72 1.36 -21.77
N LYS A 14 15.56 1.90 -22.65
CA LYS A 14 16.58 2.88 -22.26
C LYS A 14 16.06 4.28 -22.50
N VAL A 15 15.97 5.11 -21.46
CA VAL A 15 15.65 6.54 -21.55
C VAL A 15 16.89 7.31 -21.10
N GLY A 16 17.49 8.10 -21.99
CA GLY A 16 18.71 8.86 -21.67
C GLY A 16 19.91 7.99 -21.27
N GLY A 17 19.95 6.72 -21.68
CA GLY A 17 21.00 5.76 -21.29
C GLY A 17 20.70 4.96 -20.02
N THR A 18 19.69 5.36 -19.24
CA THR A 18 19.26 4.64 -18.04
C THR A 18 18.24 3.56 -18.41
N PRO A 19 18.45 2.29 -17.99
CA PRO A 19 17.44 1.25 -18.17
C PRO A 19 16.26 1.51 -17.24
N MET A 20 15.08 1.64 -17.83
CA MET A 20 13.81 1.89 -17.16
C MET A 20 12.78 0.82 -17.54
N VAL A 21 11.88 0.52 -16.62
CA VAL A 21 10.73 -0.36 -16.87
C VAL A 21 9.48 0.52 -16.93
N MET A 22 8.85 0.59 -18.10
CA MET A 22 7.63 1.36 -18.28
C MET A 22 6.41 0.50 -17.98
N VAL A 23 5.65 0.83 -16.93
CA VAL A 23 4.38 0.18 -16.58
C VAL A 23 3.19 1.07 -16.96
N PRO A 24 2.02 0.52 -17.34
CA PRO A 24 0.83 1.32 -17.57
C PRO A 24 0.38 1.94 -16.24
N LEU A 25 -0.16 3.16 -16.28
CA LEU A 25 -0.51 3.92 -15.08
C LEU A 25 -1.45 3.16 -14.11
N PRO A 26 -2.50 2.43 -14.57
CA PRO A 26 -3.35 1.65 -13.66
C PRO A 26 -2.57 0.58 -12.88
N VAL A 27 -1.60 -0.08 -13.53
CA VAL A 27 -0.75 -1.09 -12.89
C VAL A 27 0.22 -0.46 -11.90
N TRP A 28 0.66 0.77 -12.16
CA TRP A 28 1.48 1.51 -11.20
C TRP A 28 0.72 1.79 -9.91
N TYR A 29 -0.54 2.23 -10.00
CA TYR A 29 -1.37 2.45 -8.81
C TYR A 29 -1.56 1.17 -7.98
N GLU A 30 -1.84 0.04 -8.63
CA GLU A 30 -1.92 -1.25 -7.94
C GLU A 30 -0.60 -1.63 -7.24
N LEU A 31 0.54 -1.36 -7.86
CA LEU A 31 1.85 -1.63 -7.27
C LEU A 31 2.14 -0.70 -6.10
N GLU A 32 1.76 0.57 -6.18
CA GLU A 32 1.95 1.56 -5.12
C GLU A 32 1.17 1.18 -3.87
N GLU A 33 -0.11 0.79 -4.00
CA GLU A 33 -0.92 0.29 -2.88
C GLU A 33 -0.29 -0.94 -2.21
N LEU A 34 0.20 -1.89 -3.01
CA LEU A 34 0.86 -3.10 -2.49
C LEU A 34 2.18 -2.80 -1.77
N ILE A 35 2.94 -1.81 -2.26
CA ILE A 35 4.18 -1.37 -1.61
C ILE A 35 3.86 -0.69 -0.29
N GLU A 36 2.86 0.20 -0.26
CA GLU A 36 2.41 0.87 0.96
C GLU A 36 1.96 -0.14 2.02
N ASP A 37 1.11 -1.10 1.64
CA ASP A 37 0.67 -2.19 2.52
C ASP A 37 1.85 -3.00 3.06
N TRP A 38 2.83 -3.30 2.22
CA TRP A 38 4.03 -4.02 2.61
C TRP A 38 4.90 -3.20 3.57
N GLU A 39 5.12 -1.92 3.29
CA GLU A 39 5.88 -1.01 4.15
C GLU A 39 5.18 -0.81 5.50
N MET A 40 3.86 -0.68 5.51
CA MET A 40 3.05 -0.64 6.74
C MET A 40 3.17 -1.94 7.54
N ALA A 41 3.17 -3.09 6.85
CA ALA A 41 3.30 -4.40 7.48
C ALA A 41 4.70 -4.65 8.04
N HIS A 42 5.76 -4.10 7.44
CA HIS A 42 7.16 -4.36 7.80
C HIS A 42 7.85 -3.20 8.54
N SER A 43 7.20 -2.06 8.71
CA SER A 43 7.72 -0.94 9.51
C SER A 43 7.72 -1.29 11.00
N GLU A 44 8.90 -1.58 11.58
CA GLU A 44 9.05 -1.87 13.02
C GLU A 44 8.51 -0.72 13.90
N THR A 45 8.63 0.52 13.42
CA THR A 45 8.18 1.73 14.14
C THR A 45 6.66 1.86 14.14
N LEU A 46 5.99 1.50 13.04
CA LEU A 46 4.55 1.57 12.91
C LEU A 46 3.85 0.31 13.40
N GLN A 47 4.47 -0.87 13.35
CA GLN A 47 3.89 -2.11 13.85
C GLN A 47 3.40 -1.99 15.31
N LYS A 48 4.19 -1.36 16.18
CA LYS A 48 3.79 -1.13 17.59
C LYS A 48 2.63 -0.15 17.71
N ARG A 49 2.60 0.92 16.90
CA ARG A 49 1.50 1.92 16.90
C ARG A 49 0.23 1.38 16.25
N ILE A 50 0.35 0.56 15.21
CA ILE A 50 -0.74 -0.16 14.54
C ILE A 50 -1.29 -1.26 15.45
N ALA A 51 -0.43 -2.04 16.12
CA ALA A 51 -0.86 -3.04 17.10
C ALA A 51 -1.53 -2.38 18.31
N ALA A 52 -0.96 -1.29 18.84
CA ALA A 52 -1.59 -0.50 19.89
C ALA A 52 -2.93 0.10 19.43
N SER A 53 -2.99 0.63 18.20
CA SER A 53 -4.24 1.11 17.60
C SER A 53 -5.24 -0.01 17.34
N LYS A 54 -4.84 -1.20 16.92
CA LYS A 54 -5.72 -2.37 16.75
C LYS A 54 -6.24 -2.87 18.10
N LYS A 55 -5.41 -2.81 19.15
CA LYS A 55 -5.78 -3.17 20.53
C LYS A 55 -6.66 -2.10 21.17
N SER A 56 -6.51 -0.83 20.78
CA SER A 56 -7.34 0.30 21.22
C SER A 56 -8.54 0.58 20.30
N LYS A 57 -8.60 -0.04 19.12
CA LYS A 57 -9.76 -0.06 18.22
C LYS A 57 -10.89 -0.83 18.91
N ARG A 58 -11.62 -0.13 19.77
CA ARG A 58 -13.08 -0.29 19.77
C ARG A 58 -13.50 -0.07 18.33
N LEU A 59 -13.87 -1.14 17.63
CA LEU A 59 -14.53 -1.04 16.34
C LEU A 59 -15.87 -0.38 16.62
N TYR A 60 -15.95 0.93 16.40
CA TYR A 60 -17.18 1.66 16.54
C TYR A 60 -18.02 1.44 15.28
N SER A 61 -19.25 0.99 15.47
CA SER A 61 -20.27 1.01 14.43
C SER A 61 -20.50 2.43 13.91
N ALA A 62 -21.02 2.56 12.69
CA ALA A 62 -21.32 3.88 12.12
C ALA A 62 -22.21 4.74 13.04
N ALA A 63 -23.10 4.11 13.82
CA ALA A 63 -23.93 4.79 14.81
C ALA A 63 -23.14 5.34 16.02
N GLU A 64 -22.10 4.63 16.45
CA GLU A 64 -21.22 5.07 17.54
C GLU A 64 -20.29 6.20 17.10
N VAL A 65 -19.79 6.14 15.86
CA VAL A 65 -18.99 7.23 15.28
C VAL A 65 -19.81 8.51 15.18
N LYS A 66 -21.07 8.41 14.75
CA LYS A 66 -21.99 9.55 14.64
C LYS A 66 -22.22 10.25 15.98
N LYS A 67 -22.38 9.47 17.07
CA LYS A 67 -22.49 10.00 18.44
C LYS A 67 -21.20 10.66 18.94
N ILE A 68 -20.03 10.08 18.66
CA ILE A 68 -18.74 10.62 19.10
C ILE A 68 -18.43 11.95 18.38
N LEU A 69 -18.80 12.06 17.11
CA LEU A 69 -18.54 13.26 16.30
C LEU A 69 -19.64 14.34 16.40
N GLY A 70 -20.73 14.07 17.14
CA GLY A 70 -21.84 15.02 17.30
C GLY A 70 -22.62 15.29 16.01
N LEU A 71 -22.67 14.30 15.10
CA LEU A 71 -23.33 14.38 13.79
C LEU A 71 -24.71 13.73 13.77
#